data_AF-A0A1V6KBB6-F1
#
_entry.id   AF-A0A1V6KBB6-F1
#
_cell.length_a   1.000
_cell.length_b   1.000
_cell.length_c   1.000
_cell.angle_alpha   90.00
_cell.angle_beta   90.00
_cell.angle_gamma   90.00
#
_symmetry.space_group_name_H-M   'P 1'
#
loop_
_entity.id
_entity.type
_entity.pdbx_description
1 polymer ?
#
loop_
_entity_poly.entity_id
_entity_poly.type
_entity_poly.pdbx_seq_one_letter_code
_entity_poly.pdbx_strand_id
1 'polypeptide(L)'
;MYGATEVGDVAYECCAKSGWHICEETIVEIVDPATGKNVAPGELGEVVVTRLNNIFFLLRFGTGDLSRLITKKCSCGRTSFRLAGIAGRAGDAVKVRGLFIAPSQMKLLSAKFDGLPLQAIVSRKGHEDVLTLRVENINSQVNSDGWENNFKKIFKEICTVKIDVLEVVEKGGIKPDQKMIIDLRTW
;
A
#
# COMPACT_ATOMS: atom_id res chain seq x y z
N MET A 1 1.46 -5.13 -17.83
CA MET A 1 0.63 -6.34 -17.60
C MET A 1 1.06 -6.92 -16.26
N TYR A 2 0.14 -7.55 -15.54
CA TYR A 2 0.38 -8.20 -14.26
C TYR A 2 -0.23 -9.60 -14.27
N GLY A 3 0.50 -10.56 -13.72
CA GLY A 3 0.13 -11.96 -13.65
C GLY A 3 1.14 -12.74 -12.81
N ALA A 4 0.82 -14.00 -12.55
CA ALA A 4 1.73 -14.95 -11.90
C ALA A 4 1.70 -16.26 -12.68
N THR A 5 2.75 -17.06 -12.58
CA THR A 5 2.91 -18.31 -13.34
C THR A 5 1.71 -19.25 -13.16
N GLU A 6 1.16 -19.28 -11.95
CA GLU A 6 0.07 -20.16 -11.55
C GLU A 6 -1.30 -19.76 -12.13
N VAL A 7 -1.52 -18.48 -12.41
CA VAL A 7 -2.84 -17.92 -12.81
C VAL A 7 -2.83 -17.20 -14.16
N GLY A 8 -1.66 -17.11 -14.80
CA GLY A 8 -1.44 -16.35 -16.04
C GLY A 8 -1.72 -14.85 -15.86
N ASP A 9 -2.21 -14.21 -16.92
CA ASP A 9 -2.48 -12.78 -16.92
C ASP A 9 -3.71 -12.42 -16.09
N VAL A 10 -3.54 -11.51 -15.14
CA VAL A 10 -4.56 -11.07 -14.17
C VAL A 10 -5.07 -9.68 -14.52
N ALA A 11 -4.19 -8.75 -14.89
CA ALA A 11 -4.56 -7.37 -15.20
C ALA A 11 -3.62 -6.68 -16.20
N TYR A 12 -4.11 -5.63 -16.87
CA TYR A 12 -3.33 -4.87 -17.86
C TYR A 12 -3.60 -3.36 -17.81
N GLU A 13 -2.60 -2.56 -18.18
CA GLU A 13 -2.74 -1.11 -18.26
C GLU A 13 -3.42 -0.70 -19.57
N CYS A 14 -4.35 0.25 -19.51
CA CYS A 14 -4.97 0.84 -20.70
C CYS A 14 -4.35 2.21 -21.04
N CYS A 15 -4.78 2.81 -22.15
CA CYS A 15 -4.31 4.12 -22.60
C CYS A 15 -4.50 5.26 -21.58
N ALA A 16 -5.44 5.11 -20.62
CA ALA A 16 -5.70 6.11 -19.59
C ALA A 16 -4.70 6.09 -18.41
N LYS A 17 -3.80 5.10 -18.34
CA LYS A 17 -2.71 4.99 -17.33
C LYS A 17 -3.14 5.31 -15.89
N SER A 18 -4.32 4.81 -15.50
CA SER A 18 -4.94 5.09 -14.20
C SER A 18 -5.31 3.78 -13.50
N GLY A 19 -4.33 2.89 -13.38
CA GLY A 19 -4.51 1.53 -12.87
C GLY A 19 -4.74 0.50 -13.97
N TRP A 20 -4.73 -0.77 -13.59
CA TRP A 20 -4.73 -1.92 -14.48
C TRP A 20 -6.08 -2.61 -14.49
N HIS A 21 -6.74 -2.67 -15.64
CA HIS A 21 -7.99 -3.39 -15.82
C HIS A 21 -7.80 -4.87 -15.57
N ILE A 22 -8.69 -5.45 -14.75
CA ILE A 22 -8.74 -6.89 -14.51
C ILE A 22 -9.24 -7.59 -15.79
N CYS A 23 -8.63 -8.72 -16.12
CA CYS A 23 -9.01 -9.57 -17.25
C CYS A 23 -10.40 -10.20 -17.04
N GLU A 24 -11.17 -10.36 -18.11
CA GLU A 24 -12.59 -10.78 -18.04
C GLU A 24 -12.80 -12.19 -17.48
N GLU A 25 -11.83 -13.09 -17.67
CA GLU A 25 -11.85 -14.47 -17.17
C GLU A 25 -11.33 -14.61 -15.73
N THR A 26 -10.97 -13.50 -15.10
CA THR A 26 -10.26 -13.48 -13.82
C THR A 26 -11.11 -12.78 -12.77
N ILE A 27 -11.42 -13.48 -11.69
CA ILE A 27 -12.02 -12.89 -10.50
C ILE A 27 -10.88 -12.52 -9.56
N VAL A 28 -10.84 -11.25 -9.16
CA VAL A 28 -9.85 -10.72 -8.23
C VAL A 28 -10.53 -10.24 -6.96
N GLU A 29 -10.05 -10.74 -5.84
CA GLU A 29 -10.38 -10.26 -4.50
C GLU A 29 -9.16 -9.54 -3.91
N ILE A 30 -9.41 -8.53 -3.07
CA ILE A 30 -8.38 -7.93 -2.23
C ILE A 30 -8.71 -8.35 -0.80
N VAL A 31 -7.86 -9.17 -0.21
CA VAL A 31 -8.14 -9.83 1.07
C VAL A 31 -7.16 -9.41 2.15
N ASP A 32 -7.59 -9.51 3.39
CA ASP A 32 -6.69 -9.54 4.53
C ASP A 32 -6.12 -10.96 4.67
N PRO A 33 -4.80 -11.19 4.45
CA PRO A 33 -4.20 -12.53 4.49
C PRO A 33 -4.36 -13.22 5.86
N ALA A 34 -4.52 -12.45 6.94
CA ALA A 34 -4.70 -13.02 8.28
C ALA A 34 -6.11 -13.58 8.51
N THR A 35 -7.12 -13.06 7.80
CA THR A 35 -8.52 -13.44 8.02
C THR A 35 -9.16 -14.13 6.82
N GLY A 36 -8.55 -14.01 5.63
CA GLY A 36 -9.09 -14.49 4.37
C GLY A 36 -10.35 -13.74 3.90
N LYS A 37 -10.71 -12.61 4.53
CA LYS A 37 -11.89 -11.81 4.18
C LYS A 37 -11.51 -10.62 3.30
N ASN A 38 -12.45 -10.18 2.48
CA ASN A 38 -12.26 -9.01 1.62
C ASN A 38 -12.10 -7.73 2.46
N VAL A 39 -11.11 -6.91 2.10
CA VAL A 39 -10.93 -5.57 2.68
C VAL A 39 -11.90 -4.58 2.05
N ALA A 40 -12.04 -3.38 2.63
CA ALA A 40 -12.92 -2.37 2.05
C ALA A 40 -12.36 -1.86 0.70
N PRO A 41 -13.23 -1.43 -0.24
CA PRO A 41 -12.76 -0.86 -1.50
C PRO A 41 -11.78 0.30 -1.30
N GLY A 42 -10.62 0.21 -1.94
CA GLY A 42 -9.56 1.20 -1.84
C GLY A 42 -8.54 0.95 -0.71
N GLU A 43 -8.78 0.00 0.18
CA GLU A 43 -7.81 -0.46 1.16
C GLU A 43 -6.82 -1.44 0.52
N LEU A 44 -5.61 -1.48 1.09
CA LEU A 44 -4.56 -2.38 0.65
C LEU A 44 -4.80 -3.77 1.26
N GLY A 45 -4.68 -4.81 0.44
CA GLY A 45 -4.71 -6.20 0.86
C GLY A 45 -4.05 -7.11 -0.17
N GLU A 46 -3.97 -8.39 0.15
CA GLU A 46 -3.41 -9.40 -0.74
C GLU A 46 -4.31 -9.60 -1.95
N VAL A 47 -3.70 -9.64 -3.14
CA VAL A 47 -4.38 -10.00 -4.37
C VAL A 47 -4.66 -11.50 -4.36
N VAL A 48 -5.93 -11.86 -4.29
CA VAL A 48 -6.39 -13.24 -4.40
C VAL A 48 -7.07 -13.43 -5.74
N VAL A 49 -6.63 -14.46 -6.46
CA VAL A 49 -7.06 -14.71 -7.83
C VAL A 49 -7.84 -16.01 -7.90
N THR A 50 -9.00 -15.96 -8.54
CA THR A 50 -9.71 -17.14 -9.03
C THR A 50 -9.80 -17.04 -10.54
N ARG A 51 -9.25 -18.03 -11.25
CA ARG A 51 -9.33 -18.12 -12.70
C ARG A 51 -10.02 -19.42 -13.08
N LEU A 52 -11.12 -19.30 -13.81
CA LEU A 52 -11.85 -20.45 -14.32
C LEU A 52 -11.16 -20.91 -15.60
N ASN A 53 -10.54 -22.09 -15.58
CA ASN A 53 -10.07 -22.77 -16.78
C ASN A 53 -10.45 -24.27 -16.72
N ASN A 54 -10.29 -24.96 -17.84
CA ASN A 54 -10.69 -26.36 -18.02
C ASN A 54 -9.54 -27.37 -17.86
N ILE A 55 -8.34 -26.94 -17.45
CA ILE A 55 -7.16 -27.80 -17.34
C ILE A 55 -6.62 -27.82 -15.91
N PHE A 56 -6.42 -26.64 -15.31
CA PHE A 56 -5.84 -26.44 -13.98
C PHE A 56 -6.47 -25.21 -13.31
N PHE A 57 -7.55 -25.41 -12.57
CA PHE A 57 -8.25 -24.32 -11.92
C PHE A 57 -7.66 -24.05 -10.54
N LEU A 58 -7.42 -22.77 -10.25
CA LEU A 58 -7.05 -22.31 -8.92
C LEU A 58 -8.18 -21.44 -8.37
N LEU A 59 -8.67 -21.85 -7.21
CA LEU A 59 -9.70 -21.15 -6.46
C LEU A 59 -9.05 -20.38 -5.31
N ARG A 60 -9.26 -19.07 -5.29
CA ARG A 60 -8.74 -18.15 -4.26
C ARG A 60 -7.23 -18.32 -4.01
N PHE A 61 -6.43 -18.33 -5.06
CA PHE A 61 -4.97 -18.36 -4.96
C PHE A 61 -4.45 -17.02 -4.45
N GLY A 62 -3.85 -17.01 -3.26
CA GLY A 62 -3.15 -15.84 -2.70
C GLY A 62 -1.80 -15.66 -3.39
N THR A 63 -1.63 -14.54 -4.09
CA THR A 63 -0.38 -14.29 -4.85
C THR A 63 0.77 -13.86 -3.94
N GLY A 64 0.49 -13.46 -2.69
CA GLY A 64 1.41 -12.78 -1.81
C GLY A 64 1.70 -11.33 -2.20
N ASP A 65 1.07 -10.80 -3.24
CA ASP A 65 1.23 -9.40 -3.67
C ASP A 65 0.15 -8.52 -3.06
N LEU A 66 0.52 -7.30 -2.67
CA LEU A 66 -0.40 -6.31 -2.14
C LEU A 66 -0.88 -5.36 -3.23
N SER A 67 -2.19 -5.17 -3.31
CA SER A 67 -2.80 -4.14 -4.15
C SER A 67 -4.07 -3.60 -3.49
N ARG A 68 -4.75 -2.72 -4.21
CA ARG A 68 -6.07 -2.21 -3.86
C ARG A 68 -6.93 -2.10 -5.10
N LEU A 69 -8.22 -2.30 -4.90
CA LEU A 69 -9.22 -2.23 -5.95
C LEU A 69 -9.63 -0.77 -6.21
N ILE A 70 -9.65 -0.38 -7.49
CA ILE A 70 -10.20 0.88 -7.98
C ILE A 70 -11.52 0.56 -8.69
N THR A 71 -12.62 0.92 -8.02
CA THR A 71 -13.99 0.70 -8.51
C THR A 71 -14.54 1.86 -9.33
N LYS A 72 -13.85 3.01 -9.34
CA LYS A 72 -14.24 4.17 -10.15
C LYS A 72 -14.14 3.82 -11.64
N LYS A 73 -15.09 4.32 -12.44
CA LYS A 73 -15.09 4.16 -13.91
C LYS A 73 -13.79 4.69 -14.52
N CYS A 74 -13.31 4.01 -15.56
CA CYS A 74 -12.15 4.45 -16.34
C CYS A 74 -12.60 5.32 -17.52
N SER A 75 -11.82 6.35 -17.84
CA SER A 75 -12.07 7.22 -19.00
C SER A 75 -11.87 6.50 -20.35
N CYS A 76 -11.23 5.32 -20.36
CA CYS A 76 -11.09 4.51 -21.56
C CYS A 76 -12.37 3.77 -21.99
N GLY A 77 -13.44 3.85 -21.19
CA GLY A 77 -14.75 3.24 -21.47
C GLY A 77 -14.93 1.81 -20.96
N ARG A 78 -13.86 1.10 -20.58
CA ARG A 78 -13.96 -0.24 -19.98
C ARG A 78 -14.63 -0.19 -18.61
N THR A 79 -15.40 -1.23 -18.32
CA THR A 79 -16.23 -1.35 -17.10
C THR A 79 -15.60 -2.19 -16.00
N SER A 80 -14.56 -2.98 -16.30
CA SER A 80 -13.89 -3.79 -15.28
C SER A 80 -13.28 -2.91 -14.19
N PHE A 81 -13.28 -3.44 -12.96
CA PHE A 81 -12.48 -2.87 -11.89
C PHE A 81 -11.00 -2.90 -12.24
N ARG A 82 -10.24 -2.04 -11.57
CA ARG A 82 -8.81 -1.91 -11.80
C ARG A 82 -8.03 -2.20 -10.54
N LEU A 83 -6.83 -2.77 -10.68
CA LEU A 83 -5.82 -2.75 -9.64
C LEU A 83 -5.05 -1.43 -9.70
N ALA A 84 -4.71 -0.85 -8.55
CA ALA A 84 -3.90 0.37 -8.50
C ALA A 84 -2.44 0.17 -8.93
N GLY A 85 -2.01 -1.08 -9.09
CA GLY A 85 -0.61 -1.49 -9.19
C GLY A 85 -0.21 -2.36 -8.00
N ILE A 86 1.01 -2.90 -8.01
CA ILE A 86 1.52 -3.72 -6.90
C ILE A 86 2.28 -2.84 -5.92
N ALA A 87 1.86 -2.86 -4.67
CA ALA A 87 2.47 -2.11 -3.59
C ALA A 87 3.68 -2.82 -2.96
N GLY A 88 3.89 -4.08 -3.29
CA GLY A 88 4.95 -4.92 -2.75
C GLY A 88 4.41 -6.27 -2.33
N ARG A 89 5.23 -7.05 -1.61
CA ARG A 89 4.82 -8.35 -1.07
C ARG A 89 4.17 -8.18 0.30
N ALA A 90 3.20 -9.03 0.61
CA ALA A 90 2.55 -9.06 1.91
C ALA A 90 3.56 -9.27 3.06
N GLY A 91 4.61 -10.06 2.82
CA GLY A 91 5.68 -10.29 3.81
C GLY A 91 6.60 -9.08 4.07
N ASP A 92 6.63 -8.09 3.18
CA ASP A 92 7.47 -6.89 3.33
C ASP A 92 6.70 -5.70 3.95
N ALA A 93 5.37 -5.82 4.08
CA ALA A 93 4.52 -4.80 4.63
C ALA A 93 4.24 -5.03 6.12
N VAL A 94 3.94 -3.96 6.84
CA VAL A 94 3.56 -4.03 8.25
C VAL A 94 2.08 -3.68 8.40
N LYS A 95 1.35 -4.53 9.12
CA LYS A 95 -0.07 -4.33 9.42
C LYS A 95 -0.23 -3.48 10.67
N VAL A 96 -0.90 -2.34 10.54
CA VAL A 96 -1.15 -1.36 11.60
C VAL A 96 -2.66 -1.15 11.71
N ARG A 97 -3.26 -1.51 12.86
CA ARG A 97 -4.71 -1.36 13.09
C ARG A 97 -5.58 -1.94 11.96
N GLY A 98 -5.21 -3.11 11.45
CA GLY A 98 -5.94 -3.78 10.36
C GLY A 98 -5.52 -3.41 8.94
N LEU A 99 -4.77 -2.31 8.76
CA LEU A 99 -4.38 -1.79 7.44
C LEU A 99 -2.90 -2.05 7.16
N PHE A 100 -2.53 -2.26 5.90
CA PHE A 100 -1.13 -2.45 5.51
C PHE A 100 -0.45 -1.13 5.18
N ILE A 101 0.79 -0.99 5.69
CA ILE A 101 1.76 -0.01 5.23
C ILE A 101 2.86 -0.77 4.49
N ALA A 102 3.02 -0.50 3.20
CA ALA A 102 4.01 -1.13 2.33
C ALA A 102 5.14 -0.14 1.94
N PRO A 103 6.36 -0.64 1.66
CA PRO A 103 7.48 0.22 1.27
C PRO A 103 7.20 1.11 0.05
N SER A 104 6.39 0.66 -0.91
CA SER A 104 6.02 1.48 -2.08
C SER A 104 5.19 2.71 -1.71
N GLN A 105 4.31 2.62 -0.71
CA GLN A 105 3.53 3.75 -0.21
C GLN A 105 4.46 4.78 0.43
N MET A 106 5.45 4.31 1.20
CA MET A 106 6.47 5.16 1.80
C MET A 106 7.33 5.87 0.75
N LYS A 107 7.73 5.16 -0.32
CA LYS A 107 8.45 5.74 -1.47
C LYS A 107 7.61 6.77 -2.21
N LEU A 108 6.33 6.48 -2.47
CA LEU A 108 5.40 7.41 -3.12
C LEU A 108 5.21 8.68 -2.28
N LEU A 109 5.07 8.53 -0.97
CA LEU A 109 4.97 9.65 -0.05
C LEU A 109 6.25 10.49 -0.06
N SER A 110 7.42 9.86 0.06
CA SER A 110 8.72 10.54 -0.03
C SER A 110 8.84 11.35 -1.32
N ALA A 111 8.49 10.76 -2.47
CA ALA A 111 8.52 11.42 -3.76
C ALA A 111 7.56 12.63 -3.86
N LYS A 112 6.39 12.57 -3.19
CA LYS A 112 5.44 13.71 -3.14
C LYS A 112 5.94 14.89 -2.31
N PHE A 113 6.94 14.66 -1.45
CA PHE A 113 7.60 15.68 -0.64
C PHE A 113 9.05 15.83 -1.08
N ASP A 114 9.29 15.86 -2.39
CA ASP A 114 10.60 16.14 -3.01
C ASP A 114 11.75 15.23 -2.53
N GLY A 115 11.44 13.94 -2.32
CA GLY A 115 12.41 12.94 -1.88
C GLY A 115 12.71 12.99 -0.38
N LEU A 116 11.78 13.52 0.43
CA LEU A 116 11.89 13.58 1.88
C LEU A 116 12.25 12.22 2.49
N PRO A 117 13.41 12.09 3.18
CA PRO A 117 13.73 10.88 3.91
C PRO A 117 12.74 10.68 5.05
N LEU A 118 12.19 9.47 5.12
CA LEU A 118 11.14 9.14 6.07
C LEU A 118 11.20 7.68 6.51
N GLN A 119 10.69 7.40 7.70
CA GLN A 119 10.65 6.08 8.30
C GLN A 119 9.38 5.93 9.14
N ALA A 120 8.62 4.86 8.90
CA ALA A 120 7.51 4.46 9.75
C ALA A 120 8.01 3.53 10.85
N ILE A 121 7.62 3.82 12.08
CA ILE A 121 7.87 2.98 13.25
C ILE A 121 6.52 2.61 13.84
N VAL A 122 6.26 1.32 13.94
CA VAL A 122 5.07 0.77 14.57
C VAL A 122 5.48 0.24 15.94
N SER A 123 4.82 0.74 16.98
CA SER A 123 5.05 0.32 18.35
C SER A 123 3.71 0.01 19.03
N ARG A 124 3.76 -0.44 20.28
CA ARG A 124 2.56 -0.71 21.08
C ARG A 124 2.60 0.07 22.38
N LYS A 125 1.50 0.75 22.72
CA LYS A 125 1.31 1.39 24.03
C LYS A 125 0.06 0.79 24.68
N GLY A 126 0.26 -0.06 25.68
CA GLY A 126 -0.83 -0.87 26.23
C GLY A 126 -1.38 -1.85 25.18
N HIS A 127 -2.66 -1.71 24.83
CA HIS A 127 -3.32 -2.54 23.81
C HIS A 127 -3.38 -1.90 22.42
N GLU A 128 -2.95 -0.64 22.28
CA GLU A 128 -3.07 0.12 21.04
C GLU A 128 -1.75 0.13 20.24
N ASP A 129 -1.88 -0.08 18.93
CA ASP A 129 -0.80 0.19 17.97
C ASP A 129 -0.59 1.71 17.87
N VAL A 130 0.67 2.15 17.98
CA VAL A 130 1.09 3.55 17.79
C VAL A 130 1.97 3.65 16.56
N LEU A 131 1.54 4.44 15.58
CA LEU A 131 2.29 4.72 14.38
C LEU A 131 3.03 6.06 14.50
N THR A 132 4.36 5.97 14.63
CA THR A 132 5.26 7.11 14.59
C THR A 132 5.85 7.24 13.20
N LEU A 133 5.73 8.42 12.59
CA LEU A 133 6.43 8.77 11.36
C LEU A 133 7.60 9.68 11.70
N ARG A 134 8.81 9.24 11.36
CA ARG A 134 10.01 10.07 11.42
C ARG A 134 10.27 10.66 10.04
N VAL A 135 10.58 11.95 9.99
CA VAL A 135 10.95 12.68 8.76
C VAL A 135 12.20 13.49 9.02
N GLU A 136 13.11 13.56 8.05
CA GLU A 136 14.31 14.40 8.21
C GLU A 136 14.05 15.87 7.90
N ASN A 137 14.63 16.76 8.69
CA ASN A 137 14.65 18.19 8.44
C ASN A 137 15.69 18.55 7.37
N ILE A 138 15.37 18.28 6.10
CA ILE A 138 16.29 18.52 4.98
C ILE A 138 16.02 19.82 4.22
N ASN A 139 14.87 20.47 4.42
CA ASN A 139 14.51 21.71 3.75
C ASN A 139 13.76 22.65 4.71
N SER A 140 13.72 23.94 4.37
CA SER A 140 13.01 24.98 5.12
C SER A 140 11.48 24.88 5.06
N GLN A 141 10.92 23.87 4.38
CA GLN A 141 9.48 23.63 4.31
C GLN A 141 8.98 22.68 5.41
N VAL A 142 9.83 21.75 5.89
CA VAL A 142 9.49 20.92 7.04
C VAL A 142 9.26 21.84 8.24
N ASN A 143 8.13 21.66 8.93
CA ASN A 143 7.65 22.53 10.02
C ASN A 143 7.26 23.97 9.63
N SER A 144 7.05 24.26 8.35
CA SER A 144 6.35 25.50 7.96
C SER A 144 4.86 25.43 8.34
N ASP A 145 4.21 26.59 8.47
CA ASP A 145 2.80 26.68 8.86
C ASP A 145 1.91 25.84 7.95
N GLY A 146 1.17 24.90 8.54
CA GLY A 146 0.25 24.01 7.83
C GLY A 146 0.91 22.81 7.12
N TRP A 147 2.24 22.71 7.09
CA TRP A 147 2.93 21.58 6.45
C TRP A 147 2.58 20.23 7.09
N GLU A 148 2.61 20.14 8.42
CA GLU A 148 2.29 18.91 9.14
C GLU A 148 0.87 18.42 8.84
N ASN A 149 -0.10 19.33 8.77
CA ASN A 149 -1.49 18.99 8.45
C ASN A 149 -1.62 18.46 7.02
N ASN A 150 -0.93 19.09 6.07
CA ASN A 150 -0.87 18.61 4.69
C ASN A 150 -0.19 17.24 4.59
N PHE A 151 0.92 17.04 5.29
CA PHE A 151 1.63 15.76 5.36
C PHE A 151 0.76 14.64 5.92
N LYS A 152 0.12 14.86 7.08
CA LYS A 152 -0.81 13.90 7.69
C LYS A 152 -1.99 13.59 6.78
N LYS A 153 -2.52 14.58 6.06
CA LYS A 153 -3.60 14.39 5.09
C LYS A 153 -3.17 13.49 3.94
N ILE A 154 -2.07 13.82 3.26
CA ILE A 154 -1.55 13.03 2.13
C ILE A 154 -1.14 11.63 2.57
N PHE A 155 -0.51 11.49 3.75
CA PHE A 155 -0.22 10.19 4.33
C PHE A 155 -1.48 9.34 4.48
N LYS A 156 -2.55 9.90 5.07
CA LYS A 156 -3.83 9.19 5.25
C LYS A 156 -4.46 8.80 3.91
N GLU A 157 -4.35 9.64 2.88
CA GLU A 157 -4.87 9.32 1.54
C GLU A 157 -4.12 8.15 0.87
N ILE A 158 -2.82 8.00 1.14
CA ILE A 158 -1.98 6.96 0.54
C ILE A 158 -2.02 5.66 1.35
N CYS A 159 -1.85 5.77 2.67
CA CYS A 159 -1.69 4.66 3.59
C CYS A 159 -3.00 4.24 4.26
N THR A 160 -4.08 5.01 4.12
CA THR A 160 -5.41 4.81 4.75
C THR A 160 -5.45 4.85 6.28
N VAL A 161 -4.29 4.72 6.94
CA VAL A 161 -4.09 4.80 8.38
C VAL A 161 -3.65 6.21 8.81
N LYS A 162 -3.96 6.60 10.05
CA LYS A 162 -3.54 7.91 10.61
C LYS A 162 -2.14 7.82 11.23
N ILE A 163 -1.42 8.93 11.24
CA ILE A 163 -0.18 9.09 12.01
C ILE A 163 -0.56 9.49 13.43
N ASP A 164 -0.01 8.81 14.44
CA ASP A 164 -0.24 9.14 15.84
C ASP A 164 0.82 10.14 16.34
N VAL A 165 2.08 9.93 15.96
CA VAL A 165 3.21 10.83 16.29
C VAL A 165 3.98 11.16 15.01
N LEU A 166 4.24 12.45 14.77
CA LEU A 166 5.14 12.91 13.70
C LEU A 166 6.40 13.49 14.36
N GLU A 167 7.53 12.86 14.12
CA GLU A 167 8.83 13.25 14.67
C GLU A 167 9.70 13.83 13.55
N VAL A 168 10.13 15.07 13.73
CA VAL A 168 11.12 15.69 12.86
C VAL A 168 12.50 15.43 13.45
N VAL A 169 13.35 14.78 12.69
CA VAL A 169 14.73 14.46 13.09
C VAL A 169 15.73 15.25 12.28
N GLU A 170 16.93 15.41 12.82
CA GLU A 170 18.02 16.09 12.11
C GLU A 170 18.42 15.32 10.85
N LYS A 171 19.01 16.04 9.89
CA LYS A 171 19.51 15.47 8.64
C LYS A 171 20.53 14.36 8.93
N GLY A 172 20.35 13.19 8.31
CA GLY A 172 21.14 11.99 8.56
C GLY A 172 20.69 11.16 9.77
N GLY A 173 19.60 11.55 10.44
CA GLY A 173 18.97 10.79 11.52
C GLY A 173 18.25 9.52 11.07
N ILE A 174 17.97 9.38 9.78
CA ILE A 174 17.44 8.19 9.11
C ILE A 174 18.50 7.67 8.14
N LYS A 175 19.10 6.53 8.46
CA LYS A 175 20.17 6.00 7.60
C LYS A 175 19.58 5.30 6.36
N PRO A 176 20.19 5.43 5.16
CA PRO A 176 19.67 4.83 3.93
C PRO A 176 19.57 3.30 3.93
N ASP A 177 20.37 2.61 4.75
CA ASP A 177 20.40 1.16 4.91
C ASP A 177 19.32 0.62 5.85
N GLN A 178 18.65 1.50 6.60
CA GLN A 178 17.55 1.11 7.48
C GLN A 178 16.28 0.80 6.68
N LYS A 179 15.49 -0.15 7.19
CA LYS A 179 14.15 -0.40 6.66
C LYS A 179 13.31 0.89 6.76
N MET A 180 12.56 1.17 5.70
CA MET A 180 11.59 2.27 5.68
C MET A 180 10.45 2.08 6.68
N ILE A 181 10.20 0.83 7.08
CA ILE A 181 9.15 0.45 8.02
C ILE A 181 9.77 -0.49 9.06
N ILE A 182 9.66 -0.12 10.33
CA ILE A 182 10.16 -0.87 11.48
C ILE A 182 8.96 -1.24 12.34
N ASP A 183 8.80 -2.54 12.61
CA ASP A 183 7.83 -3.03 13.59
C ASP A 183 8.56 -3.39 14.89
N LEU A 184 8.34 -2.60 15.93
CA LEU A 184 8.92 -2.79 17.27
C LEU A 184 7.97 -3.54 18.22
N ARG A 185 6.80 -3.97 17.75
CA ARG A 185 5.84 -4.68 18.59
C ARG A 185 6.36 -6.06 18.92
N THR A 186 6.21 -6.44 20.18
CA THR A 186 6.37 -7.81 20.66
C THR A 186 4.98 -8.40 20.91
N TRP A 187 4.80 -9.66 20.53
CA TRP A 187 3.54 -10.40 20.61
C TRP A 187 3.59 -11.42 21.75
#